data_AF-X0TE35-F1
#
_entry.id   AF-X0TE35-F1
#
_cell.length_a   1.000
_cell.length_b   1.000
_cell.length_c   1.000
_cell.angle_alpha   90.00
_cell.angle_beta   90.00
_cell.angle_gamma   90.00
#
_symmetry.space_group_name_H-M   'P 1'
#
loop_
_entity.id
_entity.type
_entity.pdbx_description
1 polymer ?
#
loop_
_entity_poly.entity_id
_entity_poly.type
_entity_poly.pdbx_seq_one_letter_code
_entity_poly.pdbx_strand_id
1 'polypeptide(L)'
;GKRGGQMRFSGEVIDVLERAQNKFVGTLLKHPEAWIVQPDGASFIEPISVDDVGAKGAREKDKVVVEILSYPTEKYLARGVIIEVLGKAGRYESEIQSIIRQYHLPGDFDTDCIEQAREAATQFNPEELNHRDDITDKVIITIDPPDAKDFDDAISLEKNTDGNWVLGVHIADVSHFIAQDSPLDSEAKERGNSVYLPGKTIPMLPEILSNGICSLQPDQKRFVKSAYLTYDQKGKVVSRSFANSIMCSTQRLTYQQADRILKGHTKDEGRIQA
;
A
#
# COMPACT_ATOMS: atom_id res chain seq x y z
N GLY A 1 31.67 -13.52 25.01
CA GLY A 1 33.02 -14.03 24.64
C GLY A 1 33.58 -13.29 23.43
N LYS A 2 34.91 -13.31 23.19
CA LYS A 2 35.52 -12.70 21.99
C LYS A 2 35.72 -13.74 20.87
N ARG A 3 35.20 -13.49 19.67
CA ARG A 3 35.50 -14.27 18.44
C ARG A 3 35.83 -13.28 17.33
N GLY A 4 37.02 -13.39 16.73
CA GLY A 4 37.50 -12.44 15.71
C GLY A 4 37.73 -11.01 16.22
N GLY A 5 38.10 -10.83 17.50
CA GLY A 5 38.35 -9.50 18.08
C GLY A 5 37.11 -8.73 18.52
N GLN A 6 35.90 -9.10 18.07
CA GLN A 6 34.65 -8.50 18.53
C GLN A 6 34.12 -9.16 19.81
N MET A 7 33.64 -8.32 20.73
CA MET A 7 33.03 -8.74 21.99
C MET A 7 31.57 -9.15 21.72
N ARG A 8 31.26 -10.44 21.92
CA ARG A 8 29.87 -10.93 21.88
C ARG A 8 29.29 -10.97 23.29
N PHE A 9 28.15 -10.32 23.45
CA PHE A 9 27.29 -10.46 24.61
C PHE A 9 26.42 -11.71 24.46
N SER A 10 26.14 -12.37 25.58
CA SER A 10 25.17 -13.46 25.69
C SER A 10 24.15 -13.07 26.76
N GLY A 11 22.90 -13.45 26.57
CA GLY A 11 21.82 -13.24 27.54
C GLY A 11 21.03 -14.53 27.74
N GLU A 12 20.33 -14.57 28.86
CA GLU A 12 19.38 -15.63 29.21
C GLU A 12 18.02 -14.98 29.43
N VAL A 13 16.95 -15.64 28.95
CA VAL A 13 15.58 -15.17 29.18
C VAL A 13 15.21 -15.55 30.61
N ILE A 14 15.11 -14.54 31.49
CA ILE A 14 14.73 -14.75 32.89
C ILE A 14 13.22 -14.74 33.10
N ASP A 15 12.49 -13.98 32.28
CA ASP A 15 11.04 -13.86 32.35
C ASP A 15 10.47 -13.33 31.03
N VAL A 16 9.20 -13.62 30.76
CA VAL A 16 8.43 -13.05 29.64
C VAL A 16 7.30 -12.21 30.20
N LEU A 17 7.50 -10.88 30.18
CA LEU A 17 6.52 -9.92 30.68
C LEU A 17 5.25 -9.89 29.83
N GLU A 18 5.43 -9.89 28.51
CA GLU A 18 4.35 -9.86 27.54
C GLU A 18 4.78 -10.61 26.27
N ARG A 19 3.89 -11.43 25.72
CA ARG A 19 4.11 -12.12 24.45
C ARG A 19 3.56 -11.24 23.33
N ALA A 20 4.39 -10.96 22.33
CA ALA A 20 4.04 -10.05 21.24
C ALA A 20 2.83 -10.52 20.40
N GLN A 21 2.63 -11.82 20.21
CA GLN A 21 1.50 -12.37 19.44
C GLN A 21 1.14 -13.77 19.93
N ASN A 22 -0.16 -14.10 19.94
CA ASN A 22 -0.67 -15.43 20.27
C ASN A 22 -1.38 -16.12 19.09
N LYS A 23 -1.52 -15.44 17.95
CA LYS A 23 -2.14 -15.97 16.72
C LYS A 23 -1.06 -16.24 15.68
N PHE A 24 -1.15 -17.39 15.04
CA PHE A 24 -0.19 -17.83 14.04
C PHE A 24 -0.93 -18.42 12.85
N VAL A 25 -0.36 -18.21 11.66
CA VAL A 25 -0.81 -18.89 10.45
C VAL A 25 0.06 -20.13 10.25
N GLY A 26 -0.55 -21.21 9.79
CA GLY A 26 0.19 -22.43 9.48
C GLY A 26 -0.62 -23.42 8.65
N THR A 27 0.00 -24.55 8.35
CA THR A 27 -0.63 -25.65 7.62
C THR A 27 -1.05 -26.75 8.58
N LEU A 28 -2.32 -27.16 8.50
CA LEU A 28 -2.86 -28.27 9.28
C LEU A 28 -2.35 -29.61 8.73
N LEU A 29 -1.73 -30.42 9.58
CA LEU A 29 -1.19 -31.73 9.24
C LEU A 29 -1.76 -32.80 10.16
N LYS A 30 -1.98 -33.99 9.61
CA LYS A 30 -2.34 -35.17 10.39
C LYS A 30 -1.07 -35.96 10.75
N HIS A 31 -0.76 -36.03 12.03
CA HIS A 31 0.18 -37.02 12.56
C HIS A 31 -0.55 -38.28 13.03
N PRO A 32 0.16 -39.40 13.25
CA PRO A 32 -0.45 -40.67 13.63
C PRO A 32 -1.40 -40.59 14.83
N GLU A 33 -1.04 -39.80 15.86
CA GLU A 33 -1.78 -39.73 17.12
C GLU A 33 -2.44 -38.37 17.38
N ALA A 34 -2.13 -37.35 16.58
CA ALA A 34 -2.58 -35.98 16.83
C ALA A 34 -2.77 -35.19 15.53
N TRP A 35 -3.51 -34.10 15.63
CA TRP A 35 -3.48 -33.05 14.62
C TRP A 35 -2.53 -31.96 15.07
N ILE A 36 -1.74 -31.44 14.13
CA ILE A 36 -0.85 -30.31 14.40
C ILE A 36 -1.08 -29.23 13.36
N VAL A 37 -0.80 -28.00 13.74
CA VAL A 37 -0.55 -26.91 12.81
C VAL A 37 0.96 -26.69 12.78
N GLN A 38 1.56 -26.81 11.60
CA GLN A 38 2.93 -26.37 11.36
C GLN A 38 2.89 -24.87 11.02
N PRO A 39 3.39 -23.98 11.89
CA PRO A 39 3.34 -22.55 11.63
C PRO A 39 4.21 -22.16 10.43
N ASP A 40 3.80 -21.08 9.76
CA ASP A 40 4.56 -20.45 8.68
C ASP A 40 5.55 -19.41 9.21
N GLY A 41 6.64 -19.20 8.48
CA GLY A 41 7.67 -18.20 8.79
C GLY A 41 8.63 -18.64 9.89
N ALA A 42 9.35 -17.66 10.46
CA ALA A 42 10.44 -17.92 11.42
C ALA A 42 10.12 -17.50 12.85
N SER A 43 9.02 -16.75 13.07
CA SER A 43 8.69 -16.17 14.38
C SER A 43 8.32 -17.23 15.43
N PHE A 44 7.74 -18.35 14.99
CA PHE A 44 7.43 -19.50 15.82
C PHE A 44 7.46 -20.74 14.94
N ILE A 45 8.38 -21.68 15.20
CA ILE A 45 8.63 -22.83 14.31
C ILE A 45 8.14 -24.16 14.89
N GLU A 46 7.83 -24.18 16.18
CA GLU A 46 7.42 -25.39 16.88
C GLU A 46 6.00 -25.78 16.47
N PRO A 47 5.73 -27.09 16.26
CA PRO A 47 4.38 -27.57 15.99
C PRO A 47 3.39 -27.22 17.10
N ILE A 48 2.16 -26.86 16.70
CA ILE A 48 1.07 -26.56 17.62
C ILE A 48 0.04 -27.68 17.56
N SER A 49 -0.14 -28.41 18.65
CA SER A 49 -1.16 -29.46 18.78
C SER A 49 -2.56 -28.84 18.82
N VAL A 50 -3.49 -29.43 18.05
CA VAL A 50 -4.89 -29.01 17.99
C VAL A 50 -5.80 -30.24 18.12
N ASP A 51 -6.83 -30.16 18.96
CA ASP A 51 -7.70 -31.31 19.25
C ASP A 51 -9.01 -31.28 18.43
N ASP A 52 -9.60 -30.08 18.28
CA ASP A 52 -10.90 -29.89 17.63
C ASP A 52 -10.77 -29.29 16.22
N VAL A 53 -10.29 -30.12 15.29
CA VAL A 53 -10.13 -29.74 13.88
C VAL A 53 -11.49 -29.65 13.17
N GLY A 54 -12.46 -30.47 13.58
CA GLY A 54 -13.75 -30.60 12.92
C GLY A 54 -14.69 -29.43 13.13
N ALA A 55 -14.60 -28.70 14.25
CA ALA A 55 -15.53 -27.62 14.60
C ALA A 55 -15.64 -26.51 13.55
N LYS A 56 -14.56 -26.23 12.80
CA LYS A 56 -14.55 -25.23 11.71
C LYS A 56 -14.45 -25.86 10.31
N GLY A 57 -14.63 -27.17 10.20
CA GLY A 57 -14.58 -27.89 8.93
C GLY A 57 -13.19 -27.93 8.28
N ALA A 58 -12.12 -27.72 9.05
CA ALA A 58 -10.75 -27.75 8.57
C ALA A 58 -10.36 -29.15 8.09
N ARG A 59 -9.55 -29.23 7.04
CA ARG A 59 -9.08 -30.48 6.45
C ARG A 59 -7.56 -30.53 6.45
N GLU A 60 -7.01 -31.74 6.39
CA GLU A 60 -5.58 -31.92 6.22
C GLU A 60 -5.07 -31.11 5.02
N LYS A 61 -3.97 -30.39 5.22
CA LYS A 61 -3.32 -29.48 4.26
C LYS A 61 -4.05 -28.18 4.00
N ASP A 62 -5.03 -27.80 4.82
CA ASP A 62 -5.55 -26.44 4.83
C ASP A 62 -4.59 -25.49 5.55
N LYS A 63 -4.49 -24.26 5.05
CA LYS A 63 -3.99 -23.10 5.76
C LYS A 63 -5.02 -22.67 6.80
N VAL A 64 -4.56 -22.43 8.01
CA VAL A 64 -5.39 -22.09 9.16
C VAL A 64 -4.74 -21.01 10.01
N VAL A 65 -5.56 -20.23 10.70
CA VAL A 65 -5.12 -19.37 11.80
C VAL A 65 -5.38 -20.12 13.11
N VAL A 66 -4.34 -20.28 13.92
CA VAL A 66 -4.38 -20.93 15.22
C VAL A 66 -4.06 -19.91 16.31
N GLU A 67 -4.85 -19.92 17.37
CA GLU A 67 -4.57 -19.18 18.60
C GLU A 67 -3.96 -20.12 19.64
N ILE A 68 -2.78 -19.78 20.15
CA ILE A 68 -2.08 -20.55 21.18
C ILE A 68 -2.79 -20.34 22.51
N LEU A 69 -3.22 -21.45 23.12
CA LEU A 69 -3.79 -21.51 24.47
C LEU A 69 -2.70 -21.76 25.52
N SER A 70 -1.69 -22.58 25.17
CA SER A 70 -0.51 -22.81 26.00
C SER A 70 0.74 -22.93 25.15
N TYR A 71 1.76 -22.15 25.50
CA TYR A 71 3.07 -22.20 24.86
C TYR A 71 3.78 -23.53 25.15
N PRO A 72 4.75 -23.92 24.30
CA PRO A 72 5.46 -25.17 24.46
C PRO A 72 6.31 -25.13 25.74
N THR A 73 6.53 -26.32 26.29
CA THR A 73 7.44 -26.58 27.42
C THR A 73 8.42 -27.66 26.99
N GLU A 74 9.44 -27.96 27.81
CA GLU A 74 10.39 -29.05 27.50
C GLU A 74 9.71 -30.41 27.25
N LYS A 75 8.52 -30.64 27.82
CA LYS A 75 7.81 -31.92 27.74
C LYS A 75 6.62 -31.93 26.78
N TYR A 76 6.06 -30.76 26.47
CA TYR A 76 4.79 -30.66 25.77
C TYR A 76 4.89 -29.63 24.64
N LEU A 77 4.35 -30.00 23.49
CA LEU A 77 4.12 -29.06 22.39
C LEU A 77 3.18 -27.93 22.81
N ALA A 78 3.20 -26.85 22.04
CA ALA A 78 2.19 -25.82 22.15
C ALA A 78 0.80 -26.42 21.91
N ARG A 79 -0.22 -25.91 22.59
CA ARG A 79 -1.62 -26.27 22.35
C ARG A 79 -2.35 -25.04 21.84
N GLY A 80 -3.14 -25.21 20.80
CA GLY A 80 -3.93 -24.14 20.22
C GLY A 80 -5.31 -24.56 19.78
N VAL A 81 -6.09 -23.58 19.37
CA VAL A 81 -7.41 -23.76 18.75
C VAL A 81 -7.41 -23.09 17.39
N ILE A 82 -8.00 -23.77 16.39
CA ILE A 82 -8.18 -23.19 15.06
C ILE A 82 -9.28 -22.13 15.15
N ILE A 83 -8.94 -20.89 14.86
CA ILE A 83 -9.89 -19.76 14.87
C ILE A 83 -10.38 -19.38 13.48
N GLU A 84 -9.65 -19.73 12.42
CA GLU A 84 -10.01 -19.43 11.03
C GLU A 84 -9.44 -20.50 10.08
N VAL A 85 -10.20 -20.87 9.04
CA VAL A 85 -9.75 -21.75 7.97
C VAL A 85 -9.64 -20.91 6.70
N LEU A 86 -8.42 -20.78 6.17
CA LEU A 86 -8.11 -19.95 5.00
C LEU A 86 -8.25 -20.74 3.68
N GLY A 87 -8.39 -22.06 3.77
CA GLY A 87 -8.55 -22.97 2.64
C GLY A 87 -7.29 -23.76 2.32
N LYS A 88 -7.26 -24.43 1.18
CA LYS A 88 -6.21 -25.41 0.87
C LYS A 88 -4.85 -24.75 0.58
N ALA A 89 -3.79 -25.25 1.22
CA ALA A 89 -2.43 -24.80 0.94
C ALA A 89 -2.04 -24.96 -0.54
N GLY A 90 -1.28 -23.99 -1.04
CA GLY A 90 -0.87 -23.88 -2.44
C GLY A 90 -1.94 -23.30 -3.38
N ARG A 91 -3.12 -22.92 -2.86
CA ARG A 91 -4.10 -22.14 -3.64
C ARG A 91 -3.83 -20.66 -3.46
N TYR A 92 -3.86 -19.91 -4.56
CA TYR A 92 -3.62 -18.47 -4.59
C TYR A 92 -4.36 -17.71 -3.48
N GLU A 93 -5.68 -17.87 -3.38
CA GLU A 93 -6.48 -17.14 -2.38
C GLU A 93 -6.05 -17.49 -0.95
N SER A 94 -5.83 -18.78 -0.66
CA SER A 94 -5.40 -19.24 0.67
C SER A 94 -4.01 -18.73 1.05
N GLU A 95 -3.07 -18.64 0.10
CA GLU A 95 -1.73 -18.10 0.35
C GLU A 95 -1.75 -16.57 0.54
N ILE A 96 -2.57 -15.84 -0.24
CA ILE A 96 -2.74 -14.39 -0.05
C ILE A 96 -3.33 -14.10 1.32
N GLN A 97 -4.41 -14.78 1.70
CA GLN A 97 -5.02 -14.59 3.03
C GLN A 97 -4.07 -15.02 4.16
N SER A 98 -3.25 -16.05 3.93
CA SER A 98 -2.20 -16.48 4.87
C SER A 98 -1.20 -15.35 5.15
N ILE A 99 -0.71 -14.68 4.10
CA ILE A 99 0.21 -13.54 4.23
C ILE A 99 -0.47 -12.39 4.98
N ILE A 100 -1.71 -12.05 4.62
CA ILE A 100 -2.49 -10.98 5.27
C ILE A 100 -2.58 -11.22 6.78
N ARG A 101 -2.96 -12.43 7.19
CA ARG A 101 -3.09 -12.78 8.61
C ARG A 101 -1.74 -12.87 9.31
N GLN A 102 -0.73 -13.43 8.67
CA GLN A 102 0.61 -13.63 9.26
C GLN A 102 1.29 -12.30 9.60
N TYR A 103 1.16 -11.32 8.71
CA TYR A 103 1.77 -10.00 8.88
C TYR A 103 0.80 -8.98 9.50
N HIS A 104 -0.37 -9.43 9.97
CA HIS A 104 -1.39 -8.57 10.58
C HIS A 104 -1.73 -7.37 9.69
N LEU A 105 -1.81 -7.61 8.38
CA LEU A 105 -2.12 -6.56 7.41
C LEU A 105 -3.58 -6.10 7.61
N PRO A 106 -3.84 -4.79 7.44
CA PRO A 106 -5.16 -4.22 7.68
C PRO A 106 -6.22 -4.84 6.76
N GLY A 107 -7.43 -4.96 7.31
CA GLY A 107 -8.58 -5.53 6.61
C GLY A 107 -9.38 -4.48 5.84
N ASP A 108 -10.69 -4.68 5.81
CA ASP A 108 -11.63 -3.72 5.23
C ASP A 108 -11.64 -2.42 6.05
N PHE A 109 -12.00 -1.32 5.40
CA PHE A 109 -12.16 -0.03 6.08
C PHE A 109 -13.43 -0.04 6.93
N ASP A 110 -13.35 0.60 8.09
CA ASP A 110 -14.52 0.85 8.92
C ASP A 110 -15.55 1.75 8.21
N THR A 111 -16.82 1.64 8.64
CA THR A 111 -17.94 2.36 8.01
C THR A 111 -17.74 3.87 8.06
N ASP A 112 -17.22 4.40 9.17
CA ASP A 112 -16.96 5.83 9.33
C ASP A 112 -15.93 6.35 8.33
N CYS A 113 -14.89 5.55 8.02
CA CYS A 113 -13.90 5.88 6.99
C CYS A 113 -14.53 5.92 5.59
N ILE A 114 -15.39 4.95 5.28
CA ILE A 114 -16.07 4.88 3.99
C ILE A 114 -17.04 6.05 3.80
N GLU A 115 -17.81 6.40 4.82
CA GLU A 115 -18.75 7.52 4.76
C GLU A 115 -18.01 8.86 4.64
N GLN A 116 -16.95 9.08 5.41
CA GLN A 116 -16.12 10.29 5.27
C GLN A 116 -15.51 10.41 3.87
N ALA A 117 -15.02 9.30 3.30
CA ALA A 117 -14.45 9.28 1.95
C ALA A 117 -15.51 9.61 0.88
N ARG A 118 -16.74 9.11 1.04
CA ARG A 118 -17.88 9.44 0.17
C ARG A 118 -18.28 10.89 0.28
N GLU A 119 -18.33 11.43 1.48
CA GLU A 119 -18.65 12.83 1.72
C GLU A 119 -17.63 13.76 1.06
N ALA A 120 -16.33 13.50 1.28
CA ALA A 120 -15.25 14.25 0.65
C ALA A 120 -15.33 14.21 -0.88
N ALA A 121 -15.61 13.05 -1.47
CA ALA A 121 -15.77 12.91 -2.92
C ALA A 121 -17.02 13.64 -3.46
N THR A 122 -18.12 13.63 -2.70
CA THR A 122 -19.37 14.30 -3.09
C THR A 122 -19.27 15.82 -3.00
N GLN A 123 -18.53 16.33 -2.02
CA GLN A 123 -18.34 17.76 -1.79
C GLN A 123 -17.22 18.36 -2.67
N PHE A 124 -16.44 17.53 -3.35
CA PHE A 124 -15.33 18.00 -4.18
C PHE A 124 -15.84 18.86 -5.34
N ASN A 125 -15.54 20.16 -5.28
CA ASN A 125 -15.82 21.12 -6.33
C ASN A 125 -14.50 21.68 -6.91
N PRO A 126 -14.03 21.19 -8.07
CA PRO A 126 -12.78 21.65 -8.66
C PRO A 126 -12.84 23.09 -9.22
N GLU A 127 -14.01 23.72 -9.26
CA GLU A 127 -14.13 25.13 -9.69
C GLU A 127 -13.83 26.12 -8.57
N GLU A 128 -13.79 25.66 -7.31
CA GLU A 128 -13.43 26.50 -6.17
C GLU A 128 -11.91 26.60 -6.02
N LEU A 129 -11.36 27.69 -6.58
CA LEU A 129 -9.92 27.95 -6.59
C LEU A 129 -9.30 28.05 -5.20
N ASN A 130 -9.99 28.53 -4.16
CA ASN A 130 -9.52 28.48 -2.76
C ASN A 130 -8.02 28.83 -2.56
N HIS A 131 -7.56 29.95 -3.15
CA HIS A 131 -6.15 30.39 -3.14
C HIS A 131 -5.15 29.45 -3.86
N ARG A 132 -5.62 28.63 -4.79
CA ARG A 132 -4.81 27.77 -5.65
C ARG A 132 -4.50 28.49 -6.96
N ASP A 133 -3.30 28.27 -7.47
CA ASP A 133 -2.94 28.69 -8.83
C ASP A 133 -3.68 27.82 -9.85
N ASP A 134 -4.31 28.44 -10.85
CA ASP A 134 -4.86 27.72 -12.00
C ASP A 134 -3.74 27.43 -12.99
N ILE A 135 -3.45 26.14 -13.21
CA ILE A 135 -2.49 25.64 -14.19
C ILE A 135 -3.15 24.65 -15.15
N THR A 136 -4.47 24.71 -15.29
CA THR A 136 -5.25 23.78 -16.12
C THR A 136 -4.98 23.91 -17.62
N ASP A 137 -4.37 25.01 -18.06
CA ASP A 137 -3.97 25.30 -19.44
C ASP A 137 -2.55 24.77 -19.79
N LYS A 138 -1.77 24.34 -18.78
CA LYS A 138 -0.43 23.80 -19.00
C LYS A 138 -0.47 22.38 -19.56
N VAL A 139 0.56 22.02 -20.31
CA VAL A 139 0.80 20.62 -20.68
C VAL A 139 1.35 19.88 -19.47
N ILE A 140 0.50 19.05 -18.86
CA ILE A 140 0.81 18.28 -17.65
C ILE A 140 0.53 16.81 -17.94
N ILE A 141 1.46 15.92 -17.63
CA ILE A 141 1.33 14.48 -17.89
C ILE A 141 1.60 13.65 -16.64
N THR A 142 0.98 12.47 -16.57
CA THR A 142 1.33 11.40 -15.63
C THR A 142 2.02 10.27 -16.38
N ILE A 143 2.95 9.56 -15.71
CA ILE A 143 3.70 8.45 -16.31
C ILE A 143 3.78 7.29 -15.33
N ASP A 144 3.00 6.24 -15.59
CA ASP A 144 2.75 5.17 -14.61
C ASP A 144 2.83 3.77 -15.23
N PRO A 145 2.95 2.71 -14.42
CA PRO A 145 2.70 1.34 -14.87
C PRO A 145 1.30 1.18 -15.50
N PRO A 146 1.11 0.26 -16.46
CA PRO A 146 -0.17 0.09 -17.17
C PRO A 146 -1.33 -0.27 -16.24
N ASP A 147 -1.07 -0.96 -15.14
CA ASP A 147 -2.00 -1.45 -14.13
C ASP A 147 -2.29 -0.46 -12.99
N ALA A 148 -1.58 0.68 -12.92
CA ALA A 148 -1.83 1.72 -11.94
C ALA A 148 -3.19 2.42 -12.16
N LYS A 149 -3.86 2.79 -11.07
CA LYS A 149 -5.16 3.49 -11.06
C LYS A 149 -5.16 4.77 -10.22
N ASP A 150 -4.17 4.90 -9.35
CA ASP A 150 -3.92 5.93 -8.38
C ASP A 150 -2.71 6.78 -8.82
N PHE A 151 -2.93 7.62 -9.82
CA PHE A 151 -1.90 8.56 -10.30
C PHE A 151 -1.67 9.68 -9.29
N ASP A 152 -0.58 9.59 -8.52
CA ASP A 152 -0.27 10.50 -7.41
C ASP A 152 0.56 11.72 -7.85
N ASP A 153 1.35 11.59 -8.91
CA ASP A 153 2.25 12.61 -9.39
C ASP A 153 2.10 12.91 -10.89
N ALA A 154 2.29 14.18 -11.24
CA ALA A 154 2.31 14.66 -12.61
C ALA A 154 3.46 15.66 -12.80
N ILE A 155 3.89 15.82 -14.05
CA ILE A 155 5.00 16.71 -14.40
C ILE A 155 4.62 17.69 -15.52
N SER A 156 5.19 18.89 -15.43
CA SER A 156 5.14 19.92 -16.47
C SER A 156 6.53 20.50 -16.69
N LEU A 157 6.84 20.92 -17.92
CA LEU A 157 8.15 21.47 -18.25
C LEU A 157 8.02 22.60 -19.27
N GLU A 158 8.44 23.80 -18.87
CA GLU A 158 8.39 24.99 -19.71
C GLU A 158 9.70 25.79 -19.62
N LYS A 159 9.90 26.74 -20.54
CA LYS A 159 11.00 27.70 -20.43
C LYS A 159 10.47 29.03 -19.92
N ASN A 160 11.17 29.64 -18.96
CA ASN A 160 10.87 31.00 -18.53
C ASN A 160 11.41 32.05 -19.53
N THR A 161 11.16 33.33 -19.25
CA THR A 161 11.60 34.47 -20.09
C THR A 161 13.12 34.55 -20.27
N ASP A 162 13.89 34.03 -19.32
CA ASP A 162 15.36 34.01 -19.36
C ASP A 162 15.89 32.78 -20.13
N GLY A 163 15.00 31.93 -20.64
CA GLY A 163 15.34 30.69 -21.34
C GLY A 163 15.75 29.53 -20.42
N ASN A 164 15.58 29.68 -19.10
CA ASN A 164 15.80 28.61 -18.12
C ASN A 164 14.63 27.62 -18.12
N TRP A 165 14.90 26.36 -17.84
CA TRP A 165 13.86 25.34 -17.72
C TRP A 165 13.17 25.45 -16.36
N VAL A 166 11.85 25.35 -16.34
CA VAL A 166 11.03 25.28 -15.12
C VAL A 166 10.31 23.94 -15.13
N LEU A 167 10.72 23.06 -14.21
CA LEU A 167 10.07 21.78 -13.96
C LEU A 167 9.00 21.99 -12.89
N GLY A 168 7.75 21.71 -13.21
CA GLY A 168 6.66 21.54 -12.25
C GLY A 168 6.52 20.07 -11.87
N VAL A 169 6.57 19.77 -10.58
CA VAL A 169 6.18 18.48 -10.01
C VAL A 169 4.90 18.70 -9.22
N HIS A 170 3.83 18.00 -9.59
CA HIS A 170 2.48 18.22 -9.08
C HIS A 170 2.01 16.94 -8.38
N ILE A 171 1.86 17.00 -7.06
CA ILE A 171 1.45 15.85 -6.24
C ILE A 171 -0.01 16.02 -5.85
N ALA A 172 -0.81 14.96 -5.94
CA ALA A 172 -2.20 14.92 -5.47
C ALA A 172 -2.33 15.53 -4.06
N ASP A 173 -3.25 16.49 -3.90
CA ASP A 173 -3.47 17.16 -2.62
C ASP A 173 -4.36 16.33 -1.69
N VAL A 174 -3.91 15.13 -1.33
CA VAL A 174 -4.64 14.19 -0.45
C VAL A 174 -5.02 14.85 0.88
N SER A 175 -4.15 15.71 1.41
CA SER A 175 -4.37 16.44 2.67
C SER A 175 -5.58 17.38 2.64
N HIS A 176 -6.07 17.75 1.46
CA HIS A 176 -7.30 18.52 1.34
C HIS A 176 -8.54 17.71 1.73
N PHE A 177 -8.54 16.41 1.44
CA PHE A 177 -9.68 15.52 1.63
C PHE A 177 -9.67 14.78 2.96
N ILE A 178 -8.52 14.74 3.64
CA ILE A 178 -8.33 14.00 4.88
C ILE A 178 -7.93 15.01 5.96
N ALA A 179 -8.91 15.41 6.76
CA ALA A 179 -8.68 16.28 7.90
C ALA A 179 -7.87 15.56 8.98
N GLN A 180 -6.95 16.29 9.62
CA GLN A 180 -6.19 15.78 10.75
C GLN A 180 -7.11 15.28 11.87
N ASP A 181 -6.73 14.19 12.53
CA ASP A 181 -7.45 13.54 13.64
C ASP A 181 -8.85 13.00 13.26
N SER A 182 -9.15 12.91 11.96
CA SER A 182 -10.39 12.29 11.46
C SER A 182 -10.30 10.76 11.43
N PRO A 183 -11.42 10.03 11.25
CA PRO A 183 -11.40 8.58 11.06
C PRO A 183 -10.44 8.15 9.93
N LEU A 184 -10.49 8.80 8.77
CA LEU A 184 -9.58 8.51 7.65
C LEU A 184 -8.12 8.79 7.98
N ASP A 185 -7.80 9.83 8.74
CA ASP A 185 -6.42 10.13 9.16
C ASP A 185 -5.89 9.06 10.12
N SER A 186 -6.71 8.67 11.10
CA SER A 186 -6.39 7.62 12.05
C SER A 186 -6.15 6.28 11.36
N GLU A 187 -7.04 5.91 10.44
CA GLU A 187 -6.93 4.69 9.63
C GLU A 187 -5.71 4.73 8.71
N ALA A 188 -5.49 5.83 7.98
CA ALA A 188 -4.31 5.97 7.11
C ALA A 188 -3.00 5.87 7.91
N LYS A 189 -2.97 6.41 9.13
CA LYS A 189 -1.84 6.31 10.06
C LYS A 189 -1.63 4.89 10.58
N GLU A 190 -2.70 4.16 10.89
CA GLU A 190 -2.63 2.76 11.31
C GLU A 190 -2.12 1.86 10.17
N ARG A 191 -2.64 2.05 8.95
CA ARG A 191 -2.18 1.32 7.76
C ARG A 191 -0.74 1.68 7.38
N GLY A 192 -0.39 2.96 7.47
CA GLY A 192 0.93 3.52 7.18
C GLY A 192 1.34 3.54 5.69
N ASN A 193 0.98 2.52 4.92
CA ASN A 193 1.25 2.38 3.50
C ASN A 193 0.23 1.44 2.83
N SER A 194 0.02 1.60 1.52
CA SER A 194 -0.59 0.58 0.67
C SER A 194 0.32 -0.65 0.56
N VAL A 195 -0.24 -1.84 0.66
CA VAL A 195 0.47 -3.11 0.50
C VAL A 195 0.13 -3.74 -0.85
N TYR A 196 1.14 -3.93 -1.69
CA TYR A 196 1.01 -4.54 -3.01
C TYR A 196 1.43 -6.01 -2.95
N LEU A 197 0.45 -6.90 -2.93
CA LEU A 197 0.63 -8.34 -3.05
C LEU A 197 0.47 -8.76 -4.53
N PRO A 198 1.01 -9.92 -4.93
CA PRO A 198 0.75 -10.45 -6.27
C PRO A 198 -0.77 -10.56 -6.50
N GLY A 199 -1.31 -9.74 -7.42
CA GLY A 199 -2.73 -9.75 -7.79
C GLY A 199 -3.71 -9.16 -6.76
N LYS A 200 -3.23 -8.53 -5.68
CA LYS A 200 -4.09 -7.87 -4.68
C LYS A 200 -3.41 -6.66 -4.06
N THR A 201 -4.11 -5.53 -4.00
CA THR A 201 -3.67 -4.34 -3.29
C THR A 201 -4.51 -4.18 -2.02
N ILE A 202 -3.86 -3.89 -0.90
CA ILE A 202 -4.50 -3.41 0.33
C ILE A 202 -4.18 -1.92 0.40
N PRO A 203 -5.12 -1.05 0.00
CA PRO A 203 -4.81 0.37 -0.11
C PRO A 203 -4.77 1.03 1.27
N MET A 204 -3.96 2.08 1.37
CA MET A 204 -3.91 2.96 2.55
C MET A 204 -5.20 3.78 2.68
N LEU A 205 -5.81 4.15 1.55
CA LEU A 205 -7.00 4.99 1.48
C LEU A 205 -8.12 4.27 0.73
N PRO A 206 -9.41 4.56 1.02
CA PRO A 206 -10.51 4.01 0.25
C PRO A 206 -10.42 4.37 -1.23
N GLU A 207 -10.79 3.43 -2.11
CA GLU A 207 -10.66 3.58 -3.57
C GLU A 207 -11.39 4.80 -4.14
N ILE A 208 -12.49 5.23 -3.50
CA ILE A 208 -13.24 6.42 -3.90
C ILE A 208 -12.38 7.71 -3.82
N LEU A 209 -11.39 7.73 -2.94
CA LEU A 209 -10.39 8.79 -2.86
C LEU A 209 -9.21 8.46 -3.78
N SER A 210 -8.50 7.35 -3.53
CA SER A 210 -7.23 7.05 -4.20
C SER A 210 -7.35 6.91 -5.71
N ASN A 211 -8.35 6.17 -6.21
CA ASN A 211 -8.60 5.99 -7.64
C ASN A 211 -9.55 7.07 -8.21
N GLY A 212 -10.11 7.92 -7.34
CA GLY A 212 -11.13 8.90 -7.69
C GLY A 212 -10.59 10.32 -7.68
N ILE A 213 -11.01 11.09 -6.67
CA ILE A 213 -10.74 12.53 -6.56
C ILE A 213 -9.29 12.89 -6.21
N CYS A 214 -8.50 11.94 -5.70
CA CYS A 214 -7.06 12.15 -5.49
C CYS A 214 -6.24 11.79 -6.74
N SER A 215 -6.72 10.87 -7.58
CA SER A 215 -5.98 10.46 -8.77
C SER A 215 -5.98 11.57 -9.84
N LEU A 216 -4.80 11.86 -10.39
CA LEU A 216 -4.55 12.85 -11.45
C LEU A 216 -4.95 12.35 -12.85
N GLN A 217 -6.21 11.91 -12.96
CA GLN A 217 -6.79 11.39 -14.20
C GLN A 217 -6.82 12.44 -15.33
N PRO A 218 -6.67 12.01 -16.59
CA PRO A 218 -6.74 12.92 -17.73
C PRO A 218 -8.12 13.58 -17.84
N ASP A 219 -8.13 14.80 -18.39
CA ASP A 219 -9.35 15.58 -18.68
C ASP A 219 -10.20 15.94 -17.45
N GLN A 220 -9.64 15.81 -16.25
CA GLN A 220 -10.33 16.15 -15.01
C GLN A 220 -9.49 17.11 -14.16
N LYS A 221 -10.15 18.16 -13.66
CA LYS A 221 -9.53 19.10 -12.73
C LYS A 221 -9.26 18.42 -11.39
N ARG A 222 -8.05 18.61 -10.87
CA ARG A 222 -7.57 18.01 -9.62
C ARG A 222 -6.76 19.01 -8.81
N PHE A 223 -6.93 18.93 -7.48
CA PHE A 223 -6.14 19.71 -6.54
C PHE A 223 -4.77 19.06 -6.34
N VAL A 224 -3.73 19.87 -6.45
CA VAL A 224 -2.34 19.43 -6.28
C VAL A 224 -1.55 20.37 -5.39
N LYS A 225 -0.51 19.81 -4.78
CA LYS A 225 0.62 20.55 -4.23
C LYS A 225 1.74 20.55 -5.28
N SER A 226 2.09 21.72 -5.77
CA SER A 226 3.08 21.92 -6.82
C SER A 226 4.42 22.36 -6.24
N ALA A 227 5.50 21.74 -6.70
CA ALA A 227 6.87 22.18 -6.51
C ALA A 227 7.46 22.59 -7.86
N TYR A 228 7.92 23.84 -7.96
CA TYR A 228 8.56 24.36 -9.16
C TYR A 228 10.08 24.47 -8.95
N LEU A 229 10.84 23.90 -9.87
CA LEU A 229 12.30 23.90 -9.87
C LEU A 229 12.80 24.56 -11.16
N THR A 230 13.50 25.68 -11.03
CA THR A 230 14.12 26.35 -12.19
C THR A 230 15.55 25.88 -12.34
N TYR A 231 15.90 25.39 -13.53
CA TYR A 231 17.22 24.93 -13.91
C TYR A 231 17.85 25.90 -14.90
N ASP A 232 19.10 26.30 -14.65
CA ASP A 232 19.89 27.01 -15.65
C ASP A 232 20.27 26.10 -16.83
N GLN A 233 20.91 26.67 -17.85
CA GLN A 233 21.35 25.92 -19.04
C GLN A 233 22.37 24.81 -18.75
N LYS A 234 22.97 24.79 -17.55
CA LYS A 234 23.92 23.76 -17.12
C LYS A 234 23.24 22.69 -16.25
N GLY A 235 21.93 22.76 -16.07
CA GLY A 235 21.17 21.83 -15.24
C GLY A 235 21.31 22.09 -13.73
N LYS A 236 21.74 23.28 -13.32
CA LYS A 236 21.79 23.65 -11.89
C LYS A 236 20.47 24.26 -11.47
N VAL A 237 19.93 23.81 -10.33
CA VAL A 237 18.75 24.44 -9.71
C VAL A 237 19.13 25.84 -9.22
N VAL A 238 18.45 26.85 -9.75
CA VAL A 238 18.65 28.27 -9.41
C VAL A 238 17.52 28.86 -8.56
N SER A 239 16.31 28.31 -8.63
CA SER A 239 15.21 28.70 -7.75
C SER A 239 14.27 27.54 -7.46
N ARG A 240 13.54 27.65 -6.35
CA ARG A 240 12.51 26.72 -5.90
C ARG A 240 11.31 27.50 -5.38
N SER A 241 10.11 27.11 -5.74
CA SER A 241 8.86 27.63 -5.16
C SER A 241 7.83 26.54 -5.01
N PHE A 242 6.85 26.77 -4.14
CA PHE A 242 5.78 25.84 -3.83
C PHE A 242 4.45 26.57 -3.91
N ALA A 243 3.43 25.91 -4.43
CA ALA A 243 2.08 26.44 -4.51
C ALA A 243 1.06 25.32 -4.36
N ASN A 244 -0.10 25.65 -3.80
CA ASN A 244 -1.28 24.83 -4.04
C ASN A 244 -1.82 25.21 -5.43
N SER A 245 -2.18 24.23 -6.25
CA SER A 245 -2.63 24.48 -7.62
C SER A 245 -3.83 23.61 -7.99
N ILE A 246 -4.51 23.98 -9.07
CA ILE A 246 -5.49 23.15 -9.77
C ILE A 246 -4.89 22.81 -11.13
N MET A 247 -4.79 21.52 -11.44
CA MET A 247 -4.32 21.04 -12.73
C MET A 247 -5.40 20.25 -13.46
N CYS A 248 -5.22 20.11 -14.77
CA CYS A 248 -5.93 19.13 -15.60
C CYS A 248 -4.86 18.30 -16.31
N SER A 249 -4.83 16.98 -16.08
CA SER A 249 -3.84 16.13 -16.75
C SER A 249 -4.17 16.07 -18.25
N THR A 250 -3.20 16.44 -19.08
CA THR A 250 -3.33 16.45 -20.54
C THR A 250 -3.34 15.03 -21.10
N GLN A 251 -2.54 14.14 -20.50
CA GLN A 251 -2.48 12.74 -20.93
C GLN A 251 -1.87 11.86 -19.84
N ARG A 252 -2.43 10.67 -19.70
CA ARG A 252 -1.82 9.58 -18.93
C ARG A 252 -0.98 8.70 -19.86
N LEU A 253 0.31 8.57 -19.56
CA LEU A 253 1.25 7.74 -20.32
C LEU A 253 1.69 6.54 -19.49
N THR A 254 2.06 5.48 -20.20
CA THR A 254 2.89 4.42 -19.62
C THR A 254 4.36 4.70 -19.88
N TYR A 255 5.27 4.10 -19.08
CA TYR A 255 6.71 4.19 -19.35
C TYR A 255 7.08 3.76 -20.78
N GLN A 256 6.40 2.76 -21.33
CA GLN A 256 6.62 2.31 -22.71
C GLN A 256 6.17 3.35 -23.74
N GLN A 257 5.05 4.03 -23.50
CA GLN A 257 4.60 5.13 -24.37
C GLN A 257 5.57 6.32 -24.30
N ALA A 258 6.01 6.70 -23.11
CA ALA A 258 7.00 7.77 -22.93
C ALA A 258 8.32 7.45 -23.65
N ASP A 259 8.85 6.24 -23.50
CA ASP A 259 10.07 5.79 -24.20
C ASP A 259 9.91 5.80 -25.72
N ARG A 260 8.75 5.36 -26.25
CA ARG A 260 8.46 5.44 -27.69
C ARG A 260 8.46 6.89 -28.20
N ILE A 261 7.82 7.80 -27.46
CA ILE A 261 7.80 9.23 -27.81
C ILE A 261 9.22 9.80 -27.83
N LEU A 262 10.04 9.50 -26.81
CA LEU A 262 11.43 9.94 -26.73
C LEU A 262 12.30 9.43 -27.89
N LYS A 263 11.99 8.24 -28.42
CA LYS A 263 12.63 7.65 -29.60
C LYS A 263 12.10 8.20 -30.93
N GLY A 264 11.16 9.14 -30.90
CA GLY A 264 10.55 9.73 -32.11
C GLY A 264 9.43 8.90 -32.72
N HIS A 265 8.95 7.85 -32.03
CA HIS A 265 7.81 7.05 -32.46
C HIS A 265 6.51 7.68 -31.93
N THR A 266 6.08 8.76 -32.57
CA THR A 266 4.90 9.56 -32.17
C THR A 266 3.59 9.15 -32.85
N LYS A 267 3.63 8.16 -33.76
CA LYS A 267 2.43 7.58 -34.38
C LYS A 267 2.04 6.31 -33.62
N ASP A 268 0.92 6.35 -32.92
CA ASP A 268 0.21 5.12 -32.56
C ASP A 268 -0.55 4.62 -33.79
N GLU A 269 -0.31 3.36 -34.16
CA GLU A 269 -1.16 2.59 -35.10
C GLU A 269 -2.52 2.21 -34.47
N GLY A 270 -2.82 2.68 -33.27
CA GLY A 270 -4.10 2.52 -32.59
C GLY A 270 -4.78 3.86 -32.36
N ARG A 271 -5.68 4.25 -33.28
CA ARG A 271 -6.76 5.19 -32.94
C ARG A 271 -7.50 4.65 -31.71
N ILE A 272 -7.42 5.34 -30.59
CA ILE A 272 -8.45 5.25 -29.56
C ILE A 272 -9.66 6.00 -30.13
N GLN A 273 -10.76 5.28 -30.31
CA GLN A 273 -12.02 5.80 -30.81
C GLN A 273 -12.51 6.95 -29.91
N ALA A 274 -13.03 7.99 -30.57
CA ALA A 274 -13.82 9.06 -29.95
C ALA A 274 -15.10 8.50 -29.31
#